data_AF-A0AAE3MHM2-F1
#
_entry.id   AF-A0AAE3MHM2-F1
#
_cell.length_a   1.000
_cell.length_b   1.000
_cell.length_c   1.000
_cell.angle_alpha   90.00
_cell.angle_beta   90.00
_cell.angle_gamma   90.00
#
_symmetry.space_group_name_H-M   'P 1'
#
loop_
_entity.id
_entity.type
_entity.pdbx_description
1 polymer ?
#
loop_
_entity_poly.entity_id
_entity_poly.type
_entity_poly.pdbx_seq_one_letter_code
_entity_poly.pdbx_strand_id
1 'polypeptide(L)'
;MKKLIYYCLLILTLVFIGEMKSEAKKVSGYIITNQNDTIKGEVKLYTFARRNGQVTLNSFDYEMTFVEVPFCKSGEKKITVYKPTDIKEYGFTFKKILYKYKSFLVKTNNISLNHREKQHFLQLARKEGRTEIYKHQKYRLSKDNMENIPYYVFYTYSEKNGLQSVK
;
A
#
# COMPACT_ATOMS: atom_id res chain seq x y z
N MET A 1 -47.59 10.56 9.38
CA MET A 1 -46.75 11.46 8.55
C MET A 1 -45.30 11.57 9.02
N LYS A 2 -44.99 12.04 10.24
CA LYS A 2 -43.59 12.23 10.72
C LYS A 2 -42.70 10.97 10.63
N LYS A 3 -43.23 9.79 10.98
CA LYS A 3 -42.49 8.52 10.88
C LYS A 3 -42.15 8.12 9.44
N LEU A 4 -43.03 8.38 8.48
CA LEU A 4 -42.80 8.08 7.07
C LEU A 4 -41.64 8.92 6.51
N ILE A 5 -41.62 10.22 6.83
CA ILE A 5 -40.53 11.12 6.45
C ILE A 5 -39.19 10.66 7.06
N TYR A 6 -39.20 10.19 8.31
CA TYR A 6 -38.01 9.65 8.97
C TYR A 6 -37.46 8.39 8.27
N TYR A 7 -38.32 7.43 7.92
CA TYR A 7 -37.87 6.23 7.19
C TYR A 7 -37.41 6.56 5.76
N CYS A 8 -38.08 7.49 5.07
CA CYS A 8 -37.63 7.97 3.77
C CYS A 8 -36.25 8.63 3.85
N LEU A 9 -36.01 9.49 4.85
CA LEU A 9 -34.70 10.09 5.08
C LEU A 9 -33.65 9.02 5.36
N LEU A 10 -33.90 8.08 6.26
CA LEU A 10 -32.97 7.00 6.61
C LEU A 10 -32.59 6.14 5.40
N ILE A 11 -33.57 5.76 4.57
CA ILE A 11 -33.34 5.01 3.34
C ILE A 11 -32.53 5.86 2.35
N LEU A 12 -32.84 7.15 2.21
CA LEU A 12 -32.08 8.06 1.36
C LEU A 12 -30.62 8.13 1.83
N THR A 13 -30.36 8.29 3.14
CA THR A 13 -29.01 8.31 3.68
C THR A 13 -28.29 6.98 3.44
N LEU A 14 -28.97 5.84 3.61
CA LEU A 14 -28.40 4.51 3.36
C LEU A 14 -28.08 4.28 1.87
N VAL A 15 -28.92 4.78 0.95
CA VAL A 15 -28.67 4.74 -0.49
C VAL A 15 -27.51 5.66 -0.87
N PHE A 16 -27.47 6.89 -0.35
CA PHE A 16 -26.35 7.82 -0.58
C PHE A 16 -25.02 7.29 0.00
N ILE A 17 -25.06 6.59 1.14
CA ILE A 17 -23.88 5.93 1.72
C ILE A 17 -23.51 4.69 0.90
N GLY A 18 -24.50 3.92 0.41
CA GLY A 18 -24.29 2.74 -0.43
C GLY A 18 -23.73 3.08 -1.83
N GLU A 19 -24.03 4.27 -2.34
CA GLU A 19 -23.48 4.80 -3.59
C GLU A 19 -22.11 5.48 -3.43
N MET A 20 -21.51 5.48 -2.23
CA MET A 20 -20.07 5.72 -2.12
C MET A 20 -19.36 4.52 -2.75
N LYS A 21 -19.31 4.53 -4.08
CA LYS A 21 -18.53 3.59 -4.88
C LYS A 21 -17.14 3.61 -4.28
N SER A 22 -16.72 2.45 -3.80
CA SER A 22 -15.39 2.20 -3.31
C SER A 22 -14.41 2.31 -4.48
N GLU A 23 -14.13 3.53 -4.89
CA GLU A 23 -13.35 3.85 -6.07
C GLU A 23 -11.90 4.06 -5.66
N ALA A 24 -11.02 3.34 -6.34
CA ALA A 24 -9.61 3.58 -6.16
C ALA A 24 -9.24 4.96 -6.74
N LYS A 25 -8.58 5.78 -5.93
CA LYS A 25 -8.15 7.12 -6.27
C LYS A 25 -6.89 7.08 -7.13
N LYS A 26 -6.87 7.82 -8.24
CA LYS A 26 -5.66 8.02 -9.02
C LYS A 26 -4.84 9.19 -8.47
N VAL A 27 -3.53 9.01 -8.38
CA VAL A 27 -2.60 10.03 -7.91
C VAL A 27 -1.38 10.10 -8.82
N SER A 28 -0.78 11.28 -8.95
CA SER A 28 0.47 11.42 -9.71
C SER A 28 1.59 10.61 -9.05
N GLY A 29 2.33 9.87 -9.87
CA GLY A 29 3.41 9.02 -9.44
C GLY A 29 4.40 8.66 -10.55
N TYR A 30 5.32 7.77 -10.21
CA TYR A 30 6.35 7.26 -11.08
C TYR A 30 6.71 5.82 -10.72
N ILE A 31 7.30 5.11 -11.67
CA ILE A 31 8.00 3.84 -11.45
C ILE A 31 9.44 3.96 -11.96
N ILE A 32 10.36 3.25 -11.33
CA ILE A 32 11.74 3.05 -11.80
C ILE A 32 11.88 1.59 -12.22
N THR A 33 12.17 1.35 -13.50
CA THR A 33 12.29 0.00 -14.07
C THR A 33 13.56 -0.70 -13.60
N ASN A 34 13.68 -2.00 -13.85
CA ASN A 34 14.89 -2.76 -13.58
C ASN A 34 16.11 -2.25 -14.38
N GLN A 35 15.88 -1.57 -15.50
CA GLN A 35 16.87 -0.92 -16.34
C GLN A 35 17.28 0.49 -15.84
N ASN A 36 16.71 0.97 -14.73
CA ASN A 36 16.86 2.32 -14.18
C ASN A 36 16.16 3.44 -14.99
N ASP A 37 15.20 3.10 -15.86
CA ASP A 37 14.38 4.10 -16.53
C ASP A 37 13.30 4.61 -15.60
N THR A 38 13.04 5.92 -15.63
CA THR A 38 11.94 6.53 -14.87
C THR A 38 10.74 6.76 -15.78
N ILE A 39 9.61 6.15 -15.44
CA ILE A 39 8.35 6.30 -16.16
C ILE A 39 7.37 7.09 -15.27
N LYS A 40 6.86 8.20 -15.78
CA LYS A 40 5.86 9.05 -15.10
C LYS A 40 4.44 8.62 -15.46
N GLY A 41 3.51 8.79 -14.53
CA GLY A 41 2.11 8.43 -14.73
C GLY A 41 1.27 8.60 -13.48
N GLU A 42 0.30 7.72 -13.32
CA GLU A 42 -0.64 7.71 -12.21
C GLU A 42 -0.60 6.36 -11.49
N VAL A 43 -0.58 6.40 -10.16
CA VAL A 43 -0.78 5.22 -9.30
C VAL A 43 -2.23 5.19 -8.86
N LYS A 44 -2.86 4.01 -8.91
CA LYS A 44 -4.23 3.79 -8.45
C LYS A 44 -4.20 3.22 -7.02
N LEU A 45 -4.69 4.01 -6.07
CA LEU A 45 -4.74 3.70 -4.65
C LEU A 45 -6.15 3.24 -4.24
N TYR A 46 -6.27 2.05 -3.66
CA TYR A 46 -7.56 1.55 -3.16
C TYR A 46 -7.96 2.30 -1.88
N THR A 47 -9.22 2.71 -1.76
CA THR A 47 -9.77 3.43 -0.58
C THR A 47 -10.55 2.52 0.37
N PHE A 48 -10.32 1.21 0.27
CA PHE A 48 -10.90 0.20 1.13
C PHE A 48 -9.82 -0.83 1.46
N ALA A 49 -9.77 -1.27 2.71
CA ALA A 49 -8.85 -2.31 3.14
C ALA A 49 -9.35 -3.65 2.62
N ARG A 50 -8.64 -4.26 1.66
CA ARG A 50 -9.07 -5.53 1.05
C ARG A 50 -9.19 -6.66 2.08
N ARG A 51 -8.37 -6.65 3.11
CA ARG A 51 -8.31 -7.71 4.13
C ARG A 51 -9.60 -7.84 4.95
N ASN A 52 -10.22 -6.73 5.31
CA ASN A 52 -11.38 -6.71 6.21
C ASN A 52 -12.60 -5.96 5.63
N GLY A 53 -12.51 -5.51 4.37
CA GLY A 53 -13.58 -4.78 3.69
C GLY A 53 -13.85 -3.38 4.23
N GLN A 54 -13.07 -2.87 5.17
CA GLN A 54 -13.33 -1.57 5.78
C GLN A 54 -13.04 -0.44 4.80
N VAL A 55 -14.01 0.45 4.61
CA VAL A 55 -13.83 1.68 3.84
C VAL A 55 -12.94 2.63 4.64
N THR A 56 -11.87 3.11 4.01
CA THR A 56 -10.96 4.08 4.62
C THR A 56 -11.28 5.47 4.10
N LEU A 57 -12.13 6.19 4.82
CA LEU A 57 -12.36 7.60 4.57
C LEU A 57 -11.03 8.33 4.72
N ASN A 58 -10.63 9.11 3.70
CA ASN A 58 -9.43 9.93 3.74
C ASN A 58 -8.08 9.17 3.85
N SER A 59 -8.04 7.88 3.57
CA SER A 59 -6.80 7.10 3.49
C SER A 59 -6.82 6.18 2.26
N PHE A 60 -5.80 5.33 2.12
CA PHE A 60 -5.76 4.25 1.15
C PHE A 60 -5.31 2.95 1.82
N ASP A 61 -5.48 1.83 1.11
CA ASP A 61 -5.05 0.51 1.53
C ASP A 61 -3.53 0.41 1.50
N TYR A 62 -2.91 0.60 2.66
CA TYR A 62 -1.47 0.45 2.83
C TYR A 62 -1.01 -0.96 2.51
N GLU A 63 -1.78 -2.01 2.80
CA GLU A 63 -1.34 -3.40 2.64
C GLU A 63 -0.95 -3.69 1.19
N MET A 64 -1.81 -3.27 0.27
CA MET A 64 -1.61 -3.52 -1.15
C MET A 64 -0.37 -2.82 -1.71
N THR A 65 0.02 -1.67 -1.15
CA THR A 65 1.22 -0.93 -1.57
C THR A 65 2.52 -1.71 -1.32
N PHE A 66 2.53 -2.72 -0.45
CA PHE A 66 3.70 -3.58 -0.22
C PHE A 66 3.81 -4.74 -1.22
N VAL A 67 2.77 -5.02 -2.01
CA VAL A 67 2.65 -6.25 -2.80
C VAL A 67 2.53 -5.99 -4.30
N GLU A 68 1.83 -4.94 -4.71
CA GLU A 68 1.66 -4.57 -6.11
C GLU A 68 1.37 -3.08 -6.26
N VAL A 69 1.65 -2.53 -7.44
CA VAL A 69 1.29 -1.15 -7.80
C VAL A 69 0.54 -1.14 -9.13
N PRO A 70 -0.77 -0.84 -9.13
CA PRO A 70 -1.50 -0.56 -10.36
C PRO A 70 -1.12 0.84 -10.85
N PHE A 71 -0.52 0.90 -12.04
CA PHE A 71 0.07 2.08 -12.63
C PHE A 71 -0.46 2.33 -14.05
N CYS A 72 -0.79 3.58 -14.34
CA CYS A 72 -1.19 4.04 -15.67
C CYS A 72 -0.12 5.01 -16.17
N LYS A 73 0.59 4.63 -17.24
CA LYS A 73 1.64 5.49 -17.81
C LYS A 73 1.02 6.76 -18.42
N SER A 74 1.74 7.88 -18.31
CA SER A 74 1.29 9.15 -18.89
C SER A 74 1.02 9.02 -20.38
N GLY A 75 -0.16 9.47 -20.82
CA GLY A 75 -0.61 9.35 -22.22
C GLY A 75 -1.25 8.01 -22.58
N GLU A 76 -1.28 7.04 -21.67
CA GLU A 76 -1.92 5.74 -21.87
C GLU A 76 -3.20 5.61 -21.03
N LYS A 77 -4.18 4.85 -21.52
CA LYS A 77 -5.43 4.56 -20.77
C LYS A 77 -5.36 3.24 -20.00
N LYS A 78 -4.43 2.36 -20.38
CA LYS A 78 -4.31 1.00 -19.83
C LYS A 78 -3.63 1.06 -18.47
N ILE A 79 -4.22 0.37 -17.49
CA ILE A 79 -3.59 0.14 -16.19
C ILE A 79 -2.81 -1.16 -16.27
N THR A 80 -1.55 -1.12 -15.85
CA THR A 80 -0.67 -2.28 -15.68
C THR A 80 -0.40 -2.45 -14.20
N VAL A 81 -0.49 -3.69 -13.70
CA VAL A 81 -0.16 -4.00 -12.29
C VAL A 81 1.27 -4.51 -12.25
N TYR A 82 2.14 -3.78 -11.54
CA TYR A 82 3.53 -4.17 -11.34
C TYR A 82 3.73 -4.81 -9.98
N LYS A 83 4.47 -5.91 -9.93
CA LYS A 83 4.95 -6.56 -8.72
C LYS A 83 6.38 -6.10 -8.39
N PRO A 84 6.86 -6.37 -7.16
CA PRO A 84 8.24 -6.08 -6.76
C PRO A 84 9.31 -6.67 -7.67
N THR A 85 9.00 -7.77 -8.37
CA THR A 85 9.88 -8.41 -9.36
C THR A 85 10.02 -7.61 -10.64
N ASP A 86 9.04 -6.78 -10.95
CA ASP A 86 8.88 -6.16 -12.26
C ASP A 86 9.56 -4.78 -12.33
N ILE A 87 9.71 -4.11 -11.17
CA ILE A 87 10.26 -2.75 -11.05
C ILE A 87 11.14 -2.62 -9.80
N LYS A 88 12.08 -1.67 -9.81
CA LYS A 88 12.98 -1.37 -8.67
C LYS A 88 12.33 -0.50 -7.62
N GLU A 89 11.61 0.52 -8.05
CA GLU A 89 11.04 1.53 -7.16
C GLU A 89 9.73 2.04 -7.77
N TYR A 90 8.85 2.55 -6.92
CA TYR A 90 7.80 3.46 -7.34
C TYR A 90 7.54 4.51 -6.27
N GLY A 91 6.92 5.62 -6.68
CA GLY A 91 6.52 6.65 -5.75
C GLY A 91 5.28 7.40 -6.23
N PHE A 92 4.58 8.01 -5.29
CA PHE A 92 3.39 8.81 -5.58
C PHE A 92 3.18 9.89 -4.52
N THR A 93 2.47 10.95 -4.90
CA THR A 93 2.10 12.02 -3.98
C THR A 93 0.64 11.89 -3.56
N PHE A 94 0.39 11.75 -2.26
CA PHE A 94 -0.94 11.74 -1.69
C PHE A 94 -1.01 12.73 -0.52
N LYS A 95 -1.98 13.66 -0.57
CA LYS A 95 -2.14 14.71 0.46
C LYS A 95 -0.85 15.49 0.77
N LYS A 96 -0.12 15.88 -0.28
CA LYS A 96 1.17 16.60 -0.20
C LYS A 96 2.31 15.80 0.45
N ILE A 97 2.12 14.51 0.71
CA ILE A 97 3.14 13.59 1.21
C ILE A 97 3.63 12.75 0.04
N LEU A 98 4.95 12.69 -0.15
CA LEU A 98 5.59 11.82 -1.12
C LEU A 98 5.85 10.45 -0.48
N TYR A 99 5.17 9.44 -0.99
CA TYR A 99 5.39 8.05 -0.64
C TYR A 99 6.35 7.44 -1.64
N LYS A 100 7.42 6.79 -1.15
CA LYS A 100 8.40 6.08 -1.97
C LYS A 100 8.50 4.64 -1.50
N TYR A 101 8.58 3.73 -2.45
CA TYR A 101 8.61 2.30 -2.22
C TYR A 101 9.68 1.65 -3.07
N LYS A 102 10.52 0.82 -2.47
CA LYS A 102 11.60 0.11 -3.16
C LYS A 102 11.44 -1.40 -3.01
N SER A 103 11.73 -2.13 -4.07
CA SER A 103 11.64 -3.59 -4.10
C SER A 103 12.80 -4.22 -3.33
N PHE A 104 12.48 -5.14 -2.44
CA PHE A 104 13.46 -5.91 -1.69
C PHE A 104 13.05 -7.37 -1.58
N LEU A 105 14.05 -8.24 -1.54
CA LEU A 105 13.89 -9.62 -1.08
C LEU A 105 13.86 -9.62 0.46
N VAL A 106 12.70 -9.91 1.03
CA VAL A 106 12.51 -9.93 2.49
C VAL A 106 12.55 -11.37 2.97
N LYS A 107 13.49 -11.66 3.89
CA LYS A 107 13.56 -12.93 4.60
C LYS A 107 12.53 -12.94 5.72
N THR A 108 11.72 -13.99 5.77
CA THR A 108 10.67 -14.15 6.78
C THR A 108 11.02 -15.35 7.67
N ASN A 109 11.37 -15.09 8.92
CA ASN A 109 11.60 -16.14 9.92
C ASN A 109 10.25 -16.62 10.46
N ASN A 110 9.53 -17.43 9.69
CA ASN A 110 8.33 -18.10 10.18
C ASN A 110 8.64 -19.58 10.39
N ILE A 111 8.44 -20.05 11.63
CA ILE A 111 8.92 -21.35 12.12
C ILE A 111 8.17 -22.52 11.48
N SER A 112 6.96 -22.32 10.94
CA SER A 112 6.07 -23.45 10.61
C SER A 112 6.10 -23.93 9.15
N LEU A 113 6.68 -23.19 8.19
CA LEU A 113 6.70 -23.60 6.78
C LEU A 113 7.92 -22.97 6.10
N ASN A 114 8.79 -23.80 5.50
CA ASN A 114 9.90 -23.47 4.58
C ASN A 114 10.20 -21.98 4.38
N HIS A 115 11.42 -21.54 4.71
CA HIS A 115 11.91 -20.18 4.47
C HIS A 115 11.53 -19.69 3.05
N ARG A 116 10.43 -18.93 2.94
CA ARG A 116 10.04 -18.29 1.69
C ARG A 116 10.54 -16.86 1.76
N GLU A 117 11.69 -16.65 1.13
CA GLU A 117 12.10 -15.32 0.71
C GLU A 117 11.03 -14.80 -0.25
N LYS A 118 10.47 -13.62 0.03
CA LYS A 118 9.45 -13.03 -0.83
C LYS A 118 9.83 -11.61 -1.18
N GLN A 119 9.69 -11.24 -2.45
CA GLN A 119 9.92 -9.86 -2.87
C GLN A 119 8.72 -8.99 -2.49
N HIS A 120 9.00 -7.91 -1.78
CA HIS A 120 8.02 -6.94 -1.30
C HIS A 120 8.52 -5.54 -1.63
N PHE A 121 7.59 -4.63 -1.89
CA PHE A 121 7.87 -3.20 -1.86
C PHE A 121 7.95 -2.76 -0.41
N LEU A 122 9.00 -2.06 0.01
CA LEU A 122 9.10 -1.46 1.34
C LEU A 122 9.02 0.05 1.24
N GLN A 123 8.29 0.69 2.15
CA GLN A 123 8.12 2.15 2.14
C GLN A 123 9.33 2.82 2.78
N LEU A 124 9.93 3.80 2.11
CA LEU A 124 10.95 4.65 2.70
C LEU A 124 10.33 5.49 3.83
N ALA A 125 10.83 5.32 5.05
CA ALA A 125 10.43 6.07 6.23
C ALA A 125 11.35 7.27 6.49
N ARG A 126 12.66 7.07 6.32
CA ARG A 126 13.67 8.10 6.57
C ARG A 126 14.93 7.83 5.74
N LYS A 127 15.67 8.89 5.38
CA LYS A 127 17.01 8.79 4.79
C LYS A 127 17.96 9.70 5.55
N GLU A 128 19.08 9.15 5.98
CA GLU A 128 20.14 9.83 6.73
C GLU A 128 21.49 9.55 6.06
N GLY A 129 21.98 10.50 5.26
CA GLY A 129 23.18 10.31 4.46
C GLY A 129 23.06 9.12 3.51
N ARG A 130 23.87 8.08 3.74
CA ARG A 130 23.93 6.84 2.93
C ARG A 130 23.05 5.71 3.47
N THR A 131 22.39 5.91 4.60
CA THR A 131 21.52 4.92 5.20
C THR A 131 20.06 5.27 4.96
N GLU A 132 19.30 4.31 4.49
CA GLU A 132 17.86 4.41 4.26
C GLU A 132 17.12 3.51 5.25
N ILE A 133 16.08 4.04 5.88
CA ILE A 133 15.20 3.28 6.78
C ILE A 133 13.90 3.02 6.03
N TYR A 134 13.59 1.74 5.88
CA TYR A 134 12.39 1.24 5.24
C TYR A 134 11.47 0.62 6.29
N LYS A 135 10.15 0.81 6.13
CA LYS A 135 9.14 0.16 6.97
C LYS A 135 8.33 -0.83 6.14
N HIS A 136 7.93 -1.92 6.79
CA HIS A 136 7.09 -2.97 6.24
C HIS A 136 5.89 -3.19 7.15
N GLN A 137 4.68 -3.05 6.62
CA GLN A 137 3.47 -3.41 7.38
C GLN A 137 3.33 -4.93 7.46
N LYS A 138 3.23 -5.44 8.68
CA LYS A 138 2.94 -6.84 8.98
C LYS A 138 1.71 -6.93 9.87
N TYR A 139 1.24 -8.15 10.09
CA TYR A 139 0.07 -8.41 10.91
C TYR A 139 0.36 -9.53 11.89
N ARG A 140 -0.21 -9.39 13.08
CA ARG A 140 -0.21 -10.44 14.10
C ARG A 140 -1.65 -10.70 14.51
N LEU A 141 -1.95 -11.95 14.85
CA LEU A 141 -3.25 -12.30 15.41
C LEU A 141 -3.30 -11.82 16.86
N SER A 142 -4.31 -11.03 17.19
CA SER A 142 -4.64 -10.69 18.57
C SER A 142 -5.13 -11.93 19.29
N LYS A 143 -4.60 -12.21 20.48
CA LYS A 143 -5.05 -13.35 21.29
C LYS A 143 -6.46 -13.13 21.85
N ASP A 144 -6.83 -11.87 22.07
CA ASP A 144 -8.08 -11.53 22.77
C ASP A 144 -9.29 -11.57 21.84
N ASN A 145 -9.14 -11.13 20.59
CA ASN A 145 -10.26 -10.93 19.66
C ASN A 145 -10.13 -11.68 18.32
N MET A 146 -9.06 -12.47 18.13
CA MET A 146 -8.72 -13.11 16.83
C MET A 146 -8.62 -12.12 15.64
N GLU A 147 -8.41 -10.84 15.92
CA GLU A 147 -8.27 -9.80 14.90
C GLU A 147 -6.81 -9.68 14.44
N ASN A 148 -6.61 -9.34 13.16
CA ASN A 148 -5.29 -9.05 12.62
C ASN A 148 -4.88 -7.61 12.95
N ILE A 149 -3.98 -7.45 13.93
CA ILE A 149 -3.45 -6.13 14.31
C ILE A 149 -2.25 -5.79 13.42
N PRO A 150 -2.28 -4.66 12.69
CA PRO A 150 -1.14 -4.21 11.91
C PRO A 150 -0.01 -3.73 12.84
N TYR A 151 1.22 -4.05 12.49
CA TYR A 151 2.43 -3.50 13.11
C TYR A 151 3.50 -3.26 12.04
N TYR A 152 4.46 -2.40 12.32
CA TYR A 152 5.56 -2.11 11.40
C TYR A 152 6.85 -2.81 11.84
N VAL A 153 7.53 -3.42 10.88
CA VAL A 153 8.93 -3.85 11.02
C VAL A 153 9.79 -2.89 10.23
N PHE A 154 10.87 -2.42 10.84
CA PHE A 154 11.81 -1.49 10.23
C PHE A 154 13.06 -2.23 9.73
N TYR A 155 13.60 -1.74 8.64
CA TYR A 155 14.78 -2.26 8.00
C TYR A 155 15.72 -1.10 7.66
N THR A 156 17.01 -1.27 7.89
CA THR A 156 18.04 -0.38 7.37
C THR A 156 18.57 -0.92 6.06
N TYR A 157 18.80 -0.06 5.09
CA TYR A 157 19.42 -0.37 3.82
C TYR A 157 20.63 0.53 3.58
N SER A 158 21.72 -0.09 3.13
CA SER A 158 22.86 0.61 2.53
C SER A 158 23.39 -0.22 1.37
N GLU A 159 24.04 0.43 0.40
CA GLU A 159 24.63 -0.28 -0.75
C GLU A 159 25.65 -1.35 -0.31
N LYS A 160 26.41 -1.08 0.76
CA LYS A 160 27.43 -1.99 1.29
C LYS A 160 26.82 -3.22 1.98
N ASN A 161 25.81 -3.01 2.81
CA ASN A 161 25.32 -4.06 3.73
C ASN A 161 24.00 -4.71 3.27
N GLY A 162 23.39 -4.20 2.19
CA GLY A 162 22.06 -4.63 1.76
C GLY A 162 20.97 -4.28 2.78
N LEU A 163 19.85 -4.99 2.72
CA LEU A 163 18.72 -4.82 3.64
C LEU A 163 18.96 -5.61 4.94
N GLN A 164 18.87 -4.94 6.08
CA GLN A 164 19.01 -5.53 7.42
C GLN A 164 17.80 -5.17 8.29
N SER A 165 17.30 -6.12 9.08
CA SER A 165 16.23 -5.83 10.05
C SER A 165 16.77 -5.02 11.23
N VAL A 166 16.05 -3.97 11.62
CA VAL A 166 16.27 -3.29 12.89
C VAL A 166 15.65 -4.15 14.00
N LYS A 167 16.45 -4.49 15.01
CA LYS A 167 15.98 -5.21 16.21
C LYS A 167 15.40 -4.24 17.23
#